data_AF-A0A226E0C5-F1
#
_entry.id   AF-A0A226E0C5-F1
#
_cell.length_a   1.000
_cell.length_b   1.000
_cell.length_c   1.000
_cell.angle_alpha   90.00
_cell.angle_beta   90.00
_cell.angle_gamma   90.00
#
_symmetry.space_group_name_H-M   'P 1'
#
loop_
_entity.id
_entity.type
_entity.pdbx_description
1 polymer ?
#
loop_
_entity_poly.entity_id
_entity_poly.type
_entity_poly.pdbx_seq_one_letter_code
_entity_poly.pdbx_strand_id
1 'polypeptide(L)'
;MELNYEILNLQTLPVVPIHRREIVDRGPAPPFCQVMTVSERRGANVGGGVEVIKDAFYGIARPAEQAVENAPIYSNPEMLSQEPHPDDRDLPLCQVERDVAIDMIQRAGTEGIDVEGTDFKLIWMPKCPKGWCQPVERVSDQLSIKRAVGVRNDGSTIYKYDPICTYLDCFNYYGTRVTEENPTCVLHKGPNTGFMVFEYGTLSHPPLSVLQTIEHRFVSFTYLNDSKREDHMKIGMQNLTQPAGQELRRQFFNAREDAEKTYALWKTSAMFMQLHSPSFKYIGSSISLAVGLEDQLKQELRTTYGLQLKVTAILQDQRESHKIPFPFGIEAAKADKLADLVSSTHGALYVVCDDKIMYGGQSVSADESSLHRLLDRDTISNYKRMFGGNPKLVTIASVPKGARSQDLKKMESHLHVALYLAYLFRLRNPFHQNYQIYHPYSINKETNSSNFGTLSWNMIQQFVFRKFGVKIELCHV
;
A
#
# COMPACT_ATOMS: atom_id res chain seq x y z
N MET A 1 21.55 25.09 -8.60
CA MET A 1 21.37 26.06 -7.49
C MET A 1 21.83 25.38 -6.21
N GLU A 2 23.09 25.56 -5.84
CA GLU A 2 23.51 25.39 -4.45
C GLU A 2 22.82 26.51 -3.65
N LEU A 3 22.18 26.19 -2.53
CA LEU A 3 21.70 27.25 -1.63
C LEU A 3 22.91 27.89 -0.96
N ASN A 4 23.07 29.19 -1.16
CA ASN A 4 23.88 30.02 -0.28
C ASN A 4 23.19 30.08 1.09
N TYR A 5 23.53 29.14 1.96
CA TYR A 5 23.21 29.18 3.39
C TYR A 5 23.94 30.32 4.12
N GLU A 6 24.72 31.15 3.42
CA GLU A 6 25.45 32.31 3.94
C GLU A 6 24.56 33.38 4.61
N ILE A 7 23.24 33.37 4.37
CA ILE A 7 22.30 34.30 5.01
C ILE A 7 21.97 33.91 6.46
N LEU A 8 22.16 32.63 6.83
CA LEU A 8 22.03 32.17 8.21
C LEU A 8 23.44 32.11 8.81
N ASN A 9 23.65 32.75 9.96
CA ASN A 9 24.92 32.67 10.68
C ASN A 9 25.05 31.28 11.35
N LEU A 10 25.24 30.23 10.54
CA LEU A 10 25.23 28.82 10.93
C LEU A 10 26.30 28.49 11.98
N GLN A 11 27.32 29.35 12.15
CA GLN A 11 28.36 29.24 13.17
C GLN A 11 27.86 29.47 14.61
N THR A 12 26.62 29.92 14.79
CA THR A 12 26.01 30.18 16.11
C THR A 12 24.94 29.16 16.53
N LEU A 13 24.69 28.12 15.72
CA LEU A 13 23.71 27.11 16.07
C LEU A 13 24.21 26.24 17.24
N PRO A 14 23.33 25.91 18.20
CA PRO A 14 23.71 25.11 19.35
C PRO A 14 24.15 23.71 18.91
N VAL A 15 25.13 23.17 19.63
CA VAL A 15 25.56 21.78 19.47
C VAL A 15 24.34 20.87 19.73
N VAL A 16 23.93 20.11 18.70
CA VAL A 16 22.81 19.17 18.81
C VAL A 16 23.12 18.14 19.90
N PRO A 17 22.26 17.94 20.91
CA PRO A 17 22.49 16.92 21.95
C PRO A 17 22.61 15.52 21.33
N ILE A 18 23.55 14.70 21.82
CA ILE A 18 23.86 13.37 21.23
C ILE A 18 22.59 12.50 21.09
N HIS A 19 21.73 12.48 22.11
CA HIS A 19 20.48 11.72 22.12
C HIS A 19 19.39 12.24 21.16
N ARG A 20 19.62 13.38 20.48
CA ARG A 20 18.72 13.98 19.47
C ARG A 20 19.30 13.91 18.06
N ARG A 21 20.51 13.36 17.89
CA ARG A 21 21.21 13.33 16.60
C ARG A 21 20.72 12.23 15.67
N GLU A 22 20.17 11.15 16.20
CA GLU A 22 19.78 9.96 15.44
C GLU A 22 18.27 9.71 15.52
N ILE A 23 17.77 8.78 14.69
CA ILE A 23 16.39 8.26 14.77
C ILE A 23 16.15 7.76 16.20
N VAL A 24 14.96 8.09 16.74
CA VAL A 24 14.57 7.74 18.11
C VAL A 24 13.52 6.65 18.09
N ASP A 25 13.86 5.47 18.61
CA ASP A 25 12.91 4.38 18.80
C ASP A 25 11.78 4.77 19.76
N ARG A 26 10.55 4.39 19.39
CA ARG A 26 9.33 4.61 20.17
C ARG A 26 8.79 3.31 20.78
N GLY A 27 9.42 2.17 20.52
CA GLY A 27 8.90 0.86 20.86
C GLY A 27 7.71 0.48 19.96
N PRO A 28 6.81 -0.42 20.41
CA PRO A 28 5.75 -0.95 19.55
C PRO A 28 4.81 0.16 19.07
N ALA A 29 4.59 0.21 17.76
CA ALA A 29 3.70 1.19 17.15
C ALA A 29 2.23 0.93 17.57
N PRO A 30 1.44 1.99 17.80
CA PRO A 30 0.01 1.86 18.02
C PRO A 30 -0.70 1.16 16.85
N PRO A 31 -1.84 0.49 17.08
CA PRO A 31 -2.58 -0.21 16.01
C PRO A 31 -2.92 0.66 14.79
N PHE A 32 -3.17 1.96 14.99
CA PHE A 32 -3.44 2.89 13.88
C PHE A 32 -2.23 3.16 12.97
N CYS A 33 -1.02 2.85 13.44
CA CYS A 33 0.23 3.01 12.70
C CYS A 33 0.71 1.72 12.05
N GLN A 34 0.05 0.57 12.30
CA GLN A 34 0.48 -0.70 11.72
C GLN A 34 0.52 -0.60 10.19
N VAL A 35 1.65 -1.02 9.64
CA VAL A 35 1.92 -1.04 8.20
C VAL A 35 0.99 -2.06 7.54
N MET A 36 -0.24 -1.64 7.24
CA MET A 36 -1.12 -2.35 6.34
C MET A 36 -0.75 -1.90 4.93
N THR A 37 0.22 -2.56 4.30
CA THR A 37 0.48 -2.28 2.88
C THR A 37 -0.78 -2.57 2.10
N VAL A 38 -1.32 -1.58 1.38
CA VAL A 38 -2.31 -1.85 0.34
C VAL A 38 -1.62 -2.80 -0.62
N SER A 39 -2.19 -3.99 -0.79
CA SER A 39 -1.62 -5.06 -1.59
C SER A 39 -1.16 -4.49 -2.94
N GLU A 40 0.16 -4.41 -3.15
CA GLU A 40 0.66 -4.53 -4.50
C GLU A 40 0.16 -5.88 -5.01
N ARG A 41 -0.56 -5.78 -6.13
CA ARG A 41 -1.34 -6.84 -6.80
C ARG A 41 -0.98 -8.23 -6.31
N ARG A 42 -1.97 -8.87 -5.66
CA ARG A 42 -1.98 -10.30 -5.34
C ARG A 42 -1.19 -11.05 -6.41
N GLY A 43 -0.22 -11.86 -5.99
CA GLY A 43 0.58 -12.76 -6.84
C GLY A 43 -0.24 -13.83 -7.59
N ALA A 44 -1.56 -13.69 -7.62
CA ALA A 44 -2.44 -14.14 -8.67
C ALA A 44 -3.38 -12.97 -8.93
N ASN A 45 -3.58 -12.58 -10.19
CA ASN A 45 -4.71 -11.72 -10.56
C ASN A 45 -5.99 -12.38 -10.01
N VAL A 46 -6.44 -12.00 -8.82
CA VAL A 46 -7.82 -12.24 -8.39
C VAL A 46 -8.57 -11.13 -9.10
N GLY A 47 -8.87 -11.37 -10.38
CA GLY A 47 -9.79 -10.54 -11.13
C GLY A 47 -11.06 -10.38 -10.31
N GLY A 48 -11.63 -9.18 -10.35
CA GLY A 48 -12.79 -8.74 -9.55
C GLY A 48 -14.10 -9.44 -9.90
N GLY A 49 -14.10 -10.77 -9.95
CA GLY A 49 -15.28 -11.60 -10.20
C GLY A 49 -15.47 -12.74 -9.20
N VAL A 50 -14.53 -13.06 -8.29
CA VAL A 50 -14.72 -14.20 -7.35
C VAL A 50 -15.88 -13.95 -6.38
N GLU A 51 -15.98 -12.75 -5.80
CA GLU A 51 -17.12 -12.35 -4.97
C GLU A 51 -18.41 -12.31 -5.79
N VAL A 52 -18.35 -11.80 -7.03
CA VAL A 52 -19.52 -11.75 -7.93
C VAL A 52 -20.00 -13.14 -8.34
N ILE A 53 -19.08 -14.10 -8.52
CA ILE A 53 -19.40 -15.51 -8.76
C ILE A 53 -20.03 -16.14 -7.52
N LYS A 54 -19.49 -15.83 -6.32
CA LYS A 54 -20.06 -16.29 -5.05
C LYS A 54 -21.46 -15.72 -4.85
N ASP A 55 -21.65 -14.43 -5.06
CA ASP A 55 -22.94 -13.73 -4.98
C ASP A 55 -23.94 -14.27 -6.00
N ALA A 56 -23.52 -14.53 -7.25
CA ALA A 56 -24.36 -15.17 -8.25
C ALA A 56 -24.74 -16.60 -7.84
N PHE A 57 -23.80 -17.38 -7.29
CA PHE A 57 -24.08 -18.74 -6.83
C PHE A 57 -24.99 -18.77 -5.58
N TYR A 58 -24.84 -17.80 -4.68
CA TYR A 58 -25.64 -17.66 -3.46
C TYR A 58 -27.03 -17.09 -3.76
N GLY A 59 -27.12 -16.14 -4.70
CA GLY A 59 -28.35 -15.54 -5.20
C GLY A 59 -29.27 -16.52 -5.92
N ILE A 60 -28.71 -17.61 -6.48
CA ILE A 60 -29.50 -18.75 -7.01
C ILE A 60 -30.26 -19.45 -5.87
N ALA A 61 -29.72 -19.48 -4.65
CA ALA A 61 -30.29 -20.19 -3.51
C ALA A 61 -31.05 -19.30 -2.50
N ARG A 62 -30.78 -17.98 -2.45
CA ARG A 62 -31.39 -17.03 -1.50
C ARG A 62 -31.61 -15.63 -2.12
N PRO A 63 -32.84 -15.10 -2.23
CA PRO A 63 -33.08 -13.68 -2.57
C PRO A 63 -32.98 -12.79 -1.32
N ALA A 64 -32.38 -11.59 -1.46
CA ALA A 64 -32.06 -10.70 -0.32
C ALA A 64 -32.99 -9.48 -0.17
N GLU A 65 -33.20 -9.03 1.07
CA GLU A 65 -33.80 -7.74 1.46
C GLU A 65 -32.79 -6.81 2.19
N GLN A 66 -33.12 -5.51 2.19
CA GLN A 66 -32.33 -4.34 2.61
C GLN A 66 -32.18 -4.16 4.14
N ALA A 67 -31.22 -3.34 4.57
CA ALA A 67 -31.07 -2.88 5.97
C ALA A 67 -30.73 -1.37 6.09
N VAL A 68 -31.14 -0.76 7.22
CA VAL A 68 -31.00 0.67 7.61
C VAL A 68 -30.25 0.81 8.96
N GLU A 69 -29.67 2.00 9.15
CA GLU A 69 -28.88 2.62 10.25
C GLU A 69 -29.38 2.53 11.71
N ASN A 70 -28.46 2.53 12.70
CA ASN A 70 -28.05 3.70 13.53
C ASN A 70 -27.17 3.34 14.76
N ALA A 71 -26.43 4.35 15.28
CA ALA A 71 -25.43 4.36 16.39
C ALA A 71 -26.09 4.42 17.82
N PRO A 72 -25.44 4.77 18.99
CA PRO A 72 -24.06 5.27 19.28
C PRO A 72 -23.38 4.95 20.69
N ILE A 73 -22.15 5.49 20.88
CA ILE A 73 -21.39 5.98 22.11
C ILE A 73 -20.53 5.05 23.02
N TYR A 74 -19.32 5.59 23.31
CA TYR A 74 -18.10 5.23 24.07
C TYR A 74 -18.16 5.07 25.61
N SER A 75 -17.14 4.45 26.24
CA SER A 75 -16.03 5.11 27.01
C SER A 75 -15.36 4.23 28.12
N ASN A 76 -14.05 3.91 28.02
CA ASN A 76 -13.06 3.84 29.14
C ASN A 76 -11.60 3.57 28.63
N PRO A 77 -10.52 4.26 29.07
CA PRO A 77 -9.19 4.22 28.42
C PRO A 77 -8.15 3.18 28.91
N GLU A 78 -8.48 2.24 29.81
CA GLU A 78 -7.45 1.35 30.42
C GLU A 78 -7.67 -0.16 30.24
N MET A 79 -8.63 -0.60 29.43
CA MET A 79 -8.84 -2.02 29.18
C MET A 79 -8.46 -2.46 27.77
N LEU A 80 -7.60 -3.48 27.70
CA LEU A 80 -7.41 -4.32 26.51
C LEU A 80 -8.75 -4.99 26.16
N SER A 81 -9.24 -4.82 24.93
CA SER A 81 -10.32 -5.67 24.41
C SER A 81 -9.74 -6.83 23.60
N GLN A 82 -10.27 -8.01 23.88
CA GLN A 82 -10.06 -9.23 23.10
C GLN A 82 -10.70 -9.12 21.71
N GLU A 83 -10.23 -9.99 20.82
CA GLU A 83 -10.57 -10.07 19.41
C GLU A 83 -12.09 -10.12 19.16
N PRO A 84 -12.58 -9.48 18.09
CA PRO A 84 -13.96 -9.68 17.66
C PRO A 84 -14.14 -11.11 17.15
N HIS A 85 -15.21 -11.76 17.60
CA HIS A 85 -15.75 -12.93 16.93
C HIS A 85 -16.22 -12.54 15.51
N PRO A 86 -16.07 -13.43 14.52
CA PRO A 86 -16.54 -13.18 13.16
C PRO A 86 -18.04 -12.92 13.15
N ASP A 87 -18.43 -11.90 12.39
CA ASP A 87 -19.80 -11.53 12.05
C ASP A 87 -20.47 -12.76 11.38
N ASP A 88 -21.62 -13.20 11.91
CA ASP A 88 -22.31 -14.45 11.55
C ASP A 88 -23.16 -14.28 10.27
N ARG A 89 -22.61 -13.56 9.29
CA ARG A 89 -23.18 -13.33 7.97
C ARG A 89 -22.19 -13.80 6.92
N ASP A 90 -22.04 -15.12 6.85
CA ASP A 90 -21.66 -15.90 5.66
C ASP A 90 -21.50 -17.37 6.07
N LEU A 91 -22.56 -17.97 6.61
CA LEU A 91 -22.56 -19.43 6.71
C LEU A 91 -22.54 -19.98 5.28
N PRO A 92 -21.57 -20.84 4.93
CA PRO A 92 -21.55 -21.52 3.64
C PRO A 92 -22.91 -22.15 3.38
N LEU A 93 -23.39 -22.06 2.13
CA LEU A 93 -24.58 -22.83 1.73
C LEU A 93 -24.42 -24.27 2.21
N CYS A 94 -25.42 -24.77 2.95
CA CYS A 94 -25.42 -26.16 3.36
C CYS A 94 -25.46 -27.06 2.11
N GLN A 95 -25.13 -28.35 2.25
CA GLN A 95 -25.05 -29.24 1.09
C GLN A 95 -26.35 -29.23 0.26
N VAL A 96 -27.51 -29.17 0.93
CA VAL A 96 -28.83 -29.10 0.28
C VAL A 96 -28.99 -27.84 -0.57
N GLU A 97 -28.54 -26.69 -0.08
CA GLU A 97 -28.61 -25.43 -0.84
C GLU A 97 -27.62 -25.40 -2.00
N ARG A 98 -26.43 -26.01 -1.83
CA ARG A 98 -25.46 -26.19 -2.92
C ARG A 98 -26.01 -27.11 -4.00
N ASP A 99 -26.67 -28.20 -3.63
CA ASP A 99 -27.24 -29.16 -4.58
C ASP A 99 -28.34 -28.50 -5.42
N VAL A 100 -29.15 -27.62 -4.82
CA VAL A 100 -30.13 -26.80 -5.56
C VAL A 100 -29.45 -25.89 -6.57
N ALA A 101 -28.40 -25.16 -6.17
CA ALA A 101 -27.67 -24.28 -7.08
C ALA A 101 -26.99 -25.07 -8.23
N ILE A 102 -26.40 -26.23 -7.93
CA ILE A 102 -25.77 -27.11 -8.92
C ILE A 102 -26.80 -27.68 -9.90
N ASP A 103 -27.94 -28.18 -9.41
CA ASP A 103 -29.03 -28.68 -10.26
C ASP A 103 -29.56 -27.58 -11.20
N MET A 104 -29.70 -26.35 -10.72
CA MET A 104 -30.09 -25.22 -11.58
C MET A 104 -29.05 -24.91 -12.67
N ILE A 105 -27.75 -24.95 -12.33
CA ILE A 105 -26.67 -24.76 -13.30
C ILE A 105 -26.62 -25.92 -14.31
N GLN A 106 -26.84 -27.17 -13.87
CA GLN A 106 -26.90 -28.33 -14.75
C GLN A 106 -28.06 -28.23 -15.75
N ARG A 107 -29.25 -27.78 -15.30
CA ARG A 107 -30.42 -27.55 -16.17
C ARG A 107 -30.21 -26.45 -17.20
N ALA A 108 -29.36 -25.46 -16.90
CA ALA A 108 -29.00 -24.39 -17.84
C ALA A 108 -28.13 -24.88 -19.02
N GLY A 109 -27.56 -26.09 -18.95
CA GLY A 109 -26.84 -26.72 -20.05
C GLY A 109 -25.63 -25.92 -20.56
N THR A 110 -25.39 -25.94 -21.87
CA THR A 110 -24.21 -25.30 -22.51
C THR A 110 -24.28 -23.76 -22.54
N GLU A 111 -25.47 -23.22 -22.31
CA GLU A 111 -25.70 -21.77 -22.21
C GLU A 111 -25.19 -21.22 -20.87
N GLY A 112 -25.29 -22.00 -19.79
CA GLY A 112 -24.85 -21.62 -18.44
C GLY A 112 -25.73 -20.54 -17.80
N ILE A 113 -25.37 -20.13 -16.57
CA ILE A 113 -26.03 -19.03 -15.85
C ILE A 113 -25.09 -17.82 -15.84
N ASP A 114 -25.61 -16.66 -16.23
CA ASP A 114 -24.83 -15.43 -16.28
C ASP A 114 -24.44 -14.95 -14.87
N VAL A 115 -23.19 -14.53 -14.71
CA VAL A 115 -22.69 -13.88 -13.50
C VAL A 115 -22.81 -12.37 -13.70
N GLU A 116 -23.82 -11.77 -13.07
CA GLU A 116 -24.23 -10.38 -13.28
C GLU A 116 -23.05 -9.40 -13.13
N GLY A 117 -22.92 -8.47 -14.07
CA GLY A 117 -21.80 -7.51 -14.07
C GLY A 117 -20.48 -8.06 -14.63
N THR A 118 -20.43 -9.28 -15.16
CA THR A 118 -19.25 -9.88 -15.82
C THR A 118 -19.60 -10.52 -17.16
N ASP A 119 -18.57 -10.92 -17.94
CA ASP A 119 -18.74 -11.77 -19.13
C ASP A 119 -18.71 -13.27 -18.80
N PHE A 120 -18.80 -13.62 -17.51
CA PHE A 120 -18.67 -14.99 -17.04
C PHE A 120 -20.02 -15.70 -17.02
N LYS A 121 -19.96 -17.01 -17.28
CA LYS A 121 -21.09 -17.91 -17.06
C LYS A 121 -20.69 -19.09 -16.19
N LEU A 122 -21.51 -19.40 -15.20
CA LEU A 122 -21.45 -20.64 -14.43
C LEU A 122 -21.96 -21.79 -15.29
N ILE A 123 -21.12 -22.82 -15.48
CA ILE A 123 -21.44 -23.97 -16.33
C ILE A 123 -21.00 -25.28 -15.68
N TRP A 124 -21.79 -26.33 -15.86
CA TRP A 124 -21.40 -27.69 -15.50
C TRP A 124 -20.70 -28.39 -16.67
N MET A 125 -19.49 -28.89 -16.46
CA MET A 125 -18.70 -29.58 -17.49
C MET A 125 -18.54 -31.06 -17.13
N PRO A 126 -19.06 -32.00 -17.95
CA PRO A 126 -18.93 -33.43 -17.67
C PRO A 126 -17.51 -33.94 -17.89
N LYS A 127 -17.17 -35.04 -17.22
CA LYS A 127 -15.96 -35.84 -17.44
C LYS A 127 -15.80 -36.14 -18.93
N CYS A 128 -14.58 -35.93 -19.44
CA CYS A 128 -14.32 -36.07 -20.86
C CYS A 128 -12.88 -36.53 -21.12
N PRO A 129 -12.67 -37.60 -21.91
CA PRO A 129 -11.34 -38.06 -22.27
C PRO A 129 -10.62 -37.04 -23.16
N LYS A 130 -9.30 -37.19 -23.30
CA LYS A 130 -8.52 -36.40 -24.26
C LYS A 130 -9.06 -36.62 -25.68
N GLY A 131 -9.35 -35.54 -26.41
CA GLY A 131 -10.00 -35.65 -27.73
C GLY A 131 -10.01 -34.35 -28.53
N TRP A 132 -10.75 -34.35 -29.63
CA TRP A 132 -10.91 -33.17 -30.49
C TRP A 132 -11.53 -32.01 -29.70
N CYS A 133 -10.90 -30.83 -29.75
CA CYS A 133 -11.22 -29.65 -28.92
C CYS A 133 -10.98 -29.78 -27.40
N GLN A 134 -10.37 -30.87 -26.92
CA GLN A 134 -9.98 -31.04 -25.52
C GLN A 134 -8.56 -31.63 -25.39
N PRO A 135 -7.52 -30.77 -25.34
CA PRO A 135 -6.12 -31.22 -25.39
C PRO A 135 -5.67 -31.97 -24.13
N VAL A 136 -6.41 -31.85 -23.03
CA VAL A 136 -6.12 -32.42 -21.71
C VAL A 136 -7.35 -33.15 -21.19
N GLU A 137 -7.17 -34.36 -20.66
CA GLU A 137 -8.25 -35.14 -20.04
C GLU A 137 -8.88 -34.39 -18.87
N ARG A 138 -10.21 -34.35 -18.82
CA ARG A 138 -10.97 -33.90 -17.64
C ARG A 138 -11.41 -35.15 -16.90
N VAL A 139 -10.83 -35.37 -15.73
CA VAL A 139 -10.90 -36.65 -15.01
C VAL A 139 -12.20 -36.82 -14.22
N SER A 140 -12.94 -35.75 -13.95
CA SER A 140 -14.21 -35.70 -13.19
C SER A 140 -15.21 -34.69 -13.78
N ASP A 141 -16.47 -34.75 -13.32
CA ASP A 141 -17.45 -33.70 -13.58
C ASP A 141 -17.11 -32.46 -12.75
N GLN A 142 -17.12 -31.28 -13.36
CA GLN A 142 -16.58 -30.06 -12.75
C GLN A 142 -17.47 -28.85 -13.02
N LEU A 143 -17.86 -28.15 -11.94
CA LEU A 143 -18.38 -26.79 -12.04
C LEU A 143 -17.26 -25.88 -12.56
N SER A 144 -17.52 -25.10 -13.61
CA SER A 144 -16.54 -24.28 -14.29
C SER A 144 -17.05 -22.88 -14.58
N ILE A 145 -16.12 -21.96 -14.81
CA ILE A 145 -16.41 -20.65 -15.39
C ILE A 145 -16.11 -20.69 -16.88
N LYS A 146 -17.12 -20.36 -17.70
CA LYS A 146 -16.98 -20.06 -19.12
C LYS A 146 -16.69 -18.57 -19.28
N ARG A 147 -15.58 -18.22 -19.94
CA ARG A 147 -15.20 -16.84 -20.23
C ARG A 147 -14.58 -16.69 -21.61
N ALA A 148 -14.74 -15.52 -22.22
CA ALA A 148 -14.10 -15.21 -23.50
C ALA A 148 -12.59 -14.95 -23.28
N VAL A 149 -11.75 -15.49 -24.18
CA VAL A 149 -10.27 -15.30 -24.13
C VAL A 149 -9.69 -14.78 -25.44
N GLY A 150 -10.51 -14.56 -26.45
CA GLY A 150 -10.10 -13.98 -27.72
C GLY A 150 -11.15 -14.20 -28.82
N VAL A 151 -10.83 -13.77 -30.03
CA VAL A 151 -11.65 -13.97 -31.22
C VAL A 151 -10.78 -14.62 -32.29
N ARG A 152 -11.31 -15.64 -32.98
CA ARG A 152 -10.65 -16.31 -34.10
C ARG A 152 -10.73 -15.45 -35.37
N ASN A 153 -9.92 -15.79 -36.36
CA ASN A 153 -9.90 -15.10 -37.66
C ASN A 153 -11.24 -15.19 -38.43
N ASP A 154 -12.10 -16.16 -38.10
CA ASP A 154 -13.45 -16.33 -38.66
C ASP A 154 -14.53 -15.52 -37.92
N GLY A 155 -14.14 -14.70 -36.93
CA GLY A 155 -15.05 -13.90 -36.10
C GLY A 155 -15.67 -14.65 -34.92
N SER A 156 -15.40 -15.95 -34.75
CA SER A 156 -15.92 -16.73 -33.61
C SER A 156 -15.15 -16.46 -32.31
N THR A 157 -15.85 -16.41 -31.18
CA THR A 157 -15.24 -16.17 -29.86
C THR A 157 -14.57 -17.44 -29.32
N ILE A 158 -13.34 -17.31 -28.82
CA ILE A 158 -12.62 -18.39 -28.14
C ILE A 158 -13.01 -18.36 -26.67
N TYR A 159 -13.54 -19.48 -26.17
CA TYR A 159 -13.90 -19.63 -24.77
C TYR A 159 -12.88 -20.48 -24.01
N LYS A 160 -12.67 -20.14 -22.74
CA LYS A 160 -11.95 -20.97 -21.77
C LYS A 160 -12.90 -21.42 -20.68
N TYR A 161 -12.71 -22.66 -20.22
CA TYR A 161 -13.50 -23.32 -19.19
C TYR A 161 -12.57 -23.65 -18.01
N ASP A 162 -12.46 -22.72 -17.06
CA ASP A 162 -11.60 -22.87 -15.89
C ASP A 162 -12.42 -23.54 -14.76
N PRO A 163 -12.02 -24.72 -14.22
CA PRO A 163 -12.73 -25.36 -13.12
C PRO A 163 -12.77 -24.47 -11.88
N ILE A 164 -13.88 -24.47 -11.16
CA ILE A 164 -14.00 -23.83 -9.86
C ILE A 164 -13.40 -24.75 -8.79
N CYS A 165 -12.72 -24.15 -7.81
CA CYS A 165 -12.15 -24.87 -6.69
C CYS A 165 -13.21 -25.71 -5.96
N THR A 166 -12.86 -26.94 -5.63
CA THR A 166 -13.73 -27.89 -4.90
C THR A 166 -13.70 -27.73 -3.39
N TYR A 167 -12.86 -26.84 -2.86
CA TYR A 167 -12.83 -26.53 -1.44
C TYR A 167 -14.12 -25.84 -1.03
N LEU A 168 -14.63 -26.15 0.17
CA LEU A 168 -15.90 -25.61 0.64
C LEU A 168 -15.87 -24.08 0.59
N ASP A 169 -16.94 -23.51 0.06
CA ASP A 169 -17.10 -22.05 -0.16
C ASP A 169 -16.03 -21.33 -1.02
N CYS A 170 -15.23 -22.07 -1.80
CA CYS A 170 -14.25 -21.46 -2.69
C CYS A 170 -14.73 -21.37 -4.13
N PHE A 171 -15.07 -20.18 -4.59
CA PHE A 171 -15.46 -19.92 -5.99
C PHE A 171 -14.30 -19.52 -6.89
N ASN A 172 -13.07 -19.71 -6.42
CA ASN A 172 -11.87 -19.33 -7.17
C ASN A 172 -11.56 -20.39 -8.24
N TYR A 173 -11.36 -19.94 -9.47
CA TYR A 173 -10.98 -20.79 -10.61
C TYR A 173 -9.51 -20.58 -11.04
N TYR A 174 -8.75 -19.74 -10.33
CA TYR A 174 -7.35 -19.50 -10.65
C TYR A 174 -6.45 -20.62 -10.13
N GLY A 175 -5.69 -21.23 -11.05
CA GLY A 175 -4.69 -22.25 -10.77
C GLY A 175 -5.25 -23.65 -10.48
N THR A 176 -6.57 -23.81 -10.61
CA THR A 176 -7.25 -25.10 -10.70
C THR A 176 -6.88 -25.82 -12.00
N ARG A 177 -6.95 -27.15 -12.02
CA ARG A 177 -6.62 -27.94 -13.22
C ARG A 177 -7.72 -28.95 -13.52
N VAL A 178 -8.11 -29.05 -14.79
CA VAL A 178 -9.08 -30.06 -15.26
C VAL A 178 -8.62 -31.51 -15.03
N THR A 179 -7.30 -31.71 -14.87
CA THR A 179 -6.66 -32.99 -14.58
C THR A 179 -6.75 -33.41 -13.11
N GLU A 180 -7.25 -32.55 -12.23
CA GLU A 180 -7.44 -32.86 -10.82
C GLU A 180 -8.87 -33.39 -10.63
N GLU A 181 -9.01 -34.50 -9.90
CA GLU A 181 -10.34 -35.05 -9.58
C GLU A 181 -11.14 -34.09 -8.69
N ASN A 182 -10.44 -33.45 -7.75
CA ASN A 182 -10.92 -32.37 -6.91
C ASN A 182 -10.06 -31.12 -7.17
N PRO A 183 -10.35 -30.33 -8.22
CA PRO A 183 -9.53 -29.18 -8.57
C PRO A 183 -9.45 -28.19 -7.42
N THR A 184 -8.24 -27.77 -7.05
CA THR A 184 -8.02 -26.78 -6.00
C THR A 184 -7.33 -25.55 -6.55
N CYS A 185 -7.82 -24.36 -6.18
CA CYS A 185 -7.20 -23.11 -6.59
C CYS A 185 -5.84 -22.94 -5.90
N VAL A 186 -5.06 -21.95 -6.34
CA VAL A 186 -3.76 -21.64 -5.74
C VAL A 186 -3.84 -21.42 -4.23
N LEU A 187 -4.98 -20.98 -3.70
CA LEU A 187 -5.17 -20.78 -2.25
C LEU A 187 -5.39 -22.08 -1.47
N HIS A 188 -5.77 -23.18 -2.13
CA HIS A 188 -6.12 -24.45 -1.51
C HIS A 188 -5.21 -25.62 -1.93
N LYS A 189 -4.06 -25.33 -2.59
CA LYS A 189 -3.05 -26.34 -2.96
C LYS A 189 -2.28 -26.94 -1.78
N GLY A 190 -2.37 -26.31 -0.61
CA GLY A 190 -1.78 -26.79 0.63
C GLY A 190 -2.30 -25.96 1.80
N PRO A 191 -2.22 -26.48 3.03
CA PRO A 191 -2.76 -25.80 4.21
C PRO A 191 -1.91 -24.60 4.65
N ASN A 192 -0.65 -24.51 4.20
CA ASN A 192 0.27 -23.47 4.66
C ASN A 192 0.33 -22.31 3.67
N THR A 193 0.29 -21.08 4.19
CA THR A 193 0.58 -19.87 3.41
C THR A 193 1.96 -19.36 3.78
N GLY A 194 2.78 -19.10 2.77
CA GLY A 194 4.09 -18.48 2.88
C GLY A 194 4.08 -17.11 2.23
N PHE A 195 4.93 -16.23 2.74
CA PHE A 195 5.15 -14.90 2.21
C PHE A 195 6.62 -14.74 1.91
N MET A 196 6.93 -13.87 0.95
CA MET A 196 8.30 -13.66 0.53
C MET A 196 8.47 -12.26 -0.02
N VAL A 197 9.64 -11.70 0.29
CA VAL A 197 10.06 -10.40 -0.21
C VAL A 197 11.33 -10.57 -1.03
N PHE A 198 11.33 -9.99 -2.24
CA PHE A 198 12.47 -9.96 -3.14
C PHE A 198 13.03 -8.56 -3.29
N GLU A 199 14.33 -8.52 -3.57
CA GLU A 199 15.07 -7.35 -4.01
C GLU A 199 15.76 -7.67 -5.33
N TYR A 200 15.45 -6.88 -6.36
CA TYR A 200 16.06 -6.96 -7.67
C TYR A 200 16.79 -5.67 -7.97
N GLY A 201 17.92 -5.74 -8.65
CA GLY A 201 18.65 -4.55 -9.05
C GLY A 201 19.51 -4.72 -10.28
N THR A 202 19.82 -3.58 -10.91
CA THR A 202 20.76 -3.51 -12.03
C THR A 202 22.05 -2.85 -11.56
N LEU A 203 23.18 -3.48 -11.88
CA LEU A 203 24.51 -2.93 -11.64
C LEU A 203 25.00 -2.22 -12.91
N SER A 204 25.76 -1.14 -12.77
CA SER A 204 26.47 -0.52 -13.90
C SER A 204 27.51 -1.46 -14.47
N HIS A 205 27.84 -1.26 -15.75
CA HIS A 205 28.89 -2.01 -16.42
C HIS A 205 30.25 -1.82 -15.72
N PRO A 206 31.13 -2.84 -15.74
CA PRO A 206 32.49 -2.77 -15.20
C PRO A 206 33.25 -1.54 -15.72
N PRO A 207 34.23 -0.99 -14.96
CA PRO A 207 34.93 -1.62 -13.83
C PRO A 207 34.35 -1.33 -12.43
N LEU A 208 33.45 -0.35 -12.31
CA LEU A 208 32.82 0.02 -11.04
C LEU A 208 31.37 -0.43 -11.10
N SER A 209 31.08 -1.66 -10.67
CA SER A 209 29.71 -2.19 -10.60
C SER A 209 28.95 -1.50 -9.45
N VAL A 210 28.32 -0.38 -9.76
CA VAL A 210 27.51 0.43 -8.85
C VAL A 210 26.04 0.09 -9.06
N LEU A 211 25.27 -0.06 -7.98
CA LEU A 211 23.84 -0.27 -8.03
C LEU A 211 23.14 0.96 -8.64
N GLN A 212 22.52 0.79 -9.81
CA GLN A 212 21.83 1.86 -10.52
C GLN A 212 20.34 1.87 -10.23
N THR A 213 19.72 0.70 -10.19
CA THR A 213 18.29 0.59 -9.93
C THR A 213 17.97 -0.52 -8.96
N ILE A 214 16.87 -0.34 -8.23
CA ILE A 214 16.32 -1.37 -7.35
C ILE A 214 14.79 -1.44 -7.47
N GLU A 215 14.25 -2.64 -7.32
CA GLU A 215 12.83 -2.90 -7.19
C GLU A 215 12.63 -3.97 -6.11
N HIS A 216 11.63 -3.76 -5.26
CA HIS A 216 11.23 -4.76 -4.27
C HIS A 216 9.90 -5.37 -4.66
N ARG A 217 9.69 -6.64 -4.32
CA ARG A 217 8.41 -7.32 -4.55
C ARG A 217 7.97 -8.14 -3.37
N PHE A 218 6.67 -8.14 -3.14
CA PHE A 218 6.00 -8.97 -2.14
C PHE A 218 5.18 -10.06 -2.84
N VAL A 219 5.35 -11.31 -2.43
CA VAL A 219 4.62 -12.46 -2.99
C VAL A 219 4.09 -13.34 -1.86
N SER A 220 2.80 -13.66 -1.92
CA SER A 220 2.17 -14.71 -1.11
C SER A 220 1.96 -15.96 -1.95
N PHE A 221 2.22 -17.13 -1.39
CA PHE A 221 2.02 -18.42 -2.06
C PHE A 221 1.62 -19.48 -1.04
N THR A 222 0.90 -20.51 -1.46
CA THR A 222 0.58 -21.65 -0.57
C THR A 222 1.51 -22.81 -0.85
N TYR A 223 1.77 -23.62 0.16
CA TYR A 223 2.66 -24.78 0.07
C TYR A 223 2.19 -25.95 0.92
N LEU A 224 2.51 -27.16 0.46
CA LEU A 224 2.06 -28.40 1.09
C LEU A 224 2.81 -28.67 2.40
N ASN A 225 4.14 -28.53 2.37
CA ASN A 225 5.05 -28.72 3.50
C ASN A 225 6.39 -28.00 3.18
N ASP A 226 7.27 -27.85 4.16
CA ASP A 226 8.51 -27.08 4.00
C ASP A 226 9.42 -27.57 2.88
N SER A 227 9.45 -28.88 2.59
CA SER A 227 10.26 -29.44 1.51
C SER A 227 9.73 -29.09 0.11
N LYS A 228 8.45 -28.69 -0.01
CA LYS A 228 7.83 -28.21 -1.25
C LYS A 228 7.70 -26.69 -1.32
N ARG A 229 8.09 -25.97 -0.27
CA ARG A 229 7.92 -24.51 -0.16
C ARG A 229 8.59 -23.76 -1.31
N GLU A 230 9.83 -24.10 -1.64
CA GLU A 230 10.57 -23.41 -2.71
C GLU A 230 10.04 -23.74 -4.11
N ASP A 231 9.67 -25.00 -4.36
CA ASP A 231 9.11 -25.43 -5.65
C ASP A 231 7.76 -24.75 -5.91
N HIS A 232 6.88 -24.73 -4.91
CA HIS A 232 5.55 -24.10 -5.01
C HIS A 232 5.65 -22.59 -5.14
N MET A 233 6.63 -21.98 -4.48
CA MET A 233 6.99 -20.58 -4.67
C MET A 233 7.40 -20.30 -6.12
N LYS A 234 8.32 -21.09 -6.70
CA LYS A 234 8.78 -20.92 -8.08
C LYS A 234 7.61 -21.00 -9.07
N ILE A 235 6.67 -21.89 -8.83
CA ILE A 235 5.42 -21.99 -9.60
C ILE A 235 4.58 -20.71 -9.47
N GLY A 236 4.43 -20.18 -8.25
CA GLY A 236 3.74 -18.91 -8.00
C GLY A 236 4.37 -17.72 -8.74
N MET A 237 5.69 -17.77 -8.97
CA MET A 237 6.43 -16.71 -9.67
C MET A 237 6.40 -16.80 -11.20
N GLN A 238 6.09 -17.96 -11.79
CA GLN A 238 6.19 -18.17 -13.26
C GLN A 238 5.34 -17.18 -14.09
N ASN A 239 4.28 -16.62 -13.49
CA ASN A 239 3.39 -15.66 -14.14
C ASN A 239 3.63 -14.21 -13.72
N LEU A 240 4.62 -13.95 -12.86
CA LEU A 240 5.02 -12.59 -12.50
C LEU A 240 6.03 -12.09 -13.54
N THR A 241 5.75 -10.96 -14.17
CA THR A 241 6.68 -10.30 -15.09
C THR A 241 8.02 -10.11 -14.39
N GLN A 242 9.09 -10.78 -14.82
CA GLN A 242 10.37 -10.65 -14.12
C GLN A 242 10.80 -9.16 -14.11
N PRO A 243 11.14 -8.62 -12.94
CA PRO A 243 11.73 -7.29 -12.86
C PRO A 243 13.04 -7.23 -13.64
N ALA A 244 13.40 -6.04 -14.11
CA ALA A 244 14.68 -5.85 -14.76
C ALA A 244 15.83 -6.05 -13.76
N GLY A 245 16.93 -6.66 -14.21
CA GLY A 245 18.12 -6.89 -13.41
C GLY A 245 18.20 -8.29 -12.81
N GLN A 246 19.05 -8.44 -11.80
CA GLN A 246 19.29 -9.70 -11.10
C GLN A 246 18.73 -9.63 -9.68
N GLU A 247 18.36 -10.79 -9.14
CA GLU A 247 17.96 -10.89 -7.74
C GLU A 247 19.19 -10.68 -6.84
N LEU A 248 19.09 -9.74 -5.90
CA LEU A 248 20.15 -9.39 -4.95
C LEU A 248 19.90 -10.05 -3.59
N ARG A 249 18.62 -10.10 -3.16
CA ARG A 249 18.23 -10.62 -1.86
C ARG A 249 16.82 -11.21 -1.91
N ARG A 250 16.61 -12.29 -1.13
CA ARG A 250 15.30 -12.88 -0.85
C ARG A 250 15.14 -13.21 0.62
N GLN A 251 13.92 -13.10 1.15
CA GLN A 251 13.57 -13.57 2.49
C GLN A 251 12.19 -14.22 2.50
N PHE A 252 12.07 -15.35 3.21
CA PHE A 252 10.83 -16.09 3.41
C PHE A 252 10.24 -15.81 4.79
N PHE A 253 8.92 -15.78 4.85
CA PHE A 253 8.16 -15.51 6.07
C PHE A 253 6.97 -16.46 6.17
N ASN A 254 6.66 -16.85 7.39
CA ASN A 254 5.44 -17.62 7.70
C ASN A 254 4.28 -16.68 8.09
N ALA A 255 4.59 -15.49 8.61
CA ALA A 255 3.61 -14.47 8.95
C ALA A 255 3.59 -13.36 7.88
N ARG A 256 2.38 -12.95 7.49
CA ARG A 256 2.17 -11.87 6.52
C ARG A 256 2.74 -10.55 7.02
N GLU A 257 2.48 -10.24 8.28
CA GLU A 257 2.88 -8.99 8.91
C GLU A 257 4.40 -8.79 8.86
N ASP A 258 5.17 -9.84 9.13
CA ASP A 258 6.64 -9.79 9.09
C ASP A 258 7.17 -9.53 7.67
N ALA A 259 6.53 -10.12 6.66
CA ALA A 259 6.83 -9.85 5.27
C ALA A 259 6.46 -8.42 4.87
N GLU A 260 5.32 -7.90 5.31
CA GLU A 260 4.89 -6.52 5.03
C GLU A 260 5.81 -5.49 5.72
N LYS A 261 6.24 -5.74 6.96
CA LYS A 261 7.24 -4.93 7.67
C LYS A 261 8.56 -4.90 6.91
N THR A 262 9.06 -6.07 6.50
CA THR A 262 10.29 -6.18 5.70
C THR A 262 10.15 -5.46 4.37
N TYR A 263 9.01 -5.61 3.72
CA TYR A 263 8.73 -4.96 2.44
C TYR A 263 8.74 -3.44 2.55
N ALA A 264 8.05 -2.87 3.55
CA ALA A 264 8.05 -1.42 3.78
C ALA A 264 9.43 -0.90 4.19
N LEU A 265 10.15 -1.65 5.01
CA LEU A 265 11.52 -1.34 5.41
C LEU A 265 12.43 -1.20 4.19
N TRP A 266 12.45 -2.21 3.31
CA TRP A 266 13.33 -2.23 2.13
C TRP A 266 13.00 -1.09 1.15
N LYS A 267 11.71 -0.83 0.90
CA LYS A 267 11.26 0.28 0.05
C LYS A 267 11.64 1.64 0.64
N THR A 268 11.43 1.83 1.94
CA THR A 268 11.77 3.08 2.64
C THR A 268 13.28 3.34 2.59
N SER A 269 14.10 2.31 2.82
CA SER A 269 15.57 2.43 2.74
C SER A 269 16.03 2.76 1.32
N ALA A 270 15.47 2.11 0.30
CA ALA A 270 15.76 2.44 -1.09
C ALA A 270 15.33 3.86 -1.49
N MET A 271 14.22 4.36 -0.95
CA MET A 271 13.81 5.76 -1.13
C MET A 271 14.88 6.73 -0.59
N PHE A 272 15.44 6.48 0.60
CA PHE A 272 16.51 7.31 1.13
C PHE A 272 17.79 7.23 0.27
N MET A 273 18.10 6.06 -0.29
CA MET A 273 19.19 5.92 -1.26
C MET A 273 18.94 6.74 -2.53
N GLN A 274 17.71 6.74 -3.07
CA GLN A 274 17.32 7.58 -4.22
C GLN A 274 17.39 9.08 -3.89
N LEU A 275 17.01 9.49 -2.68
CA LEU A 275 17.08 10.88 -2.25
C LEU A 275 18.53 11.35 -2.05
N HIS A 276 19.43 10.45 -1.64
CA HIS A 276 20.85 10.73 -1.47
C HIS A 276 21.61 10.74 -2.81
N SER A 277 21.34 9.76 -3.68
CA SER A 277 22.18 9.47 -4.85
C SER A 277 21.43 9.75 -6.16
N PRO A 278 21.78 10.81 -6.91
CA PRO A 278 21.11 11.18 -8.16
C PRO A 278 21.14 10.11 -9.27
N SER A 279 22.15 9.23 -9.22
CA SER A 279 22.35 8.13 -10.17
C SER A 279 21.55 6.87 -9.84
N PHE A 280 21.00 6.79 -8.62
CA PHE A 280 20.22 5.65 -8.16
C PHE A 280 18.73 5.90 -8.38
N LYS A 281 18.00 4.89 -8.85
CA LYS A 281 16.56 4.97 -9.08
C LYS A 281 15.80 3.77 -8.53
N TYR A 282 14.80 4.03 -7.70
CA TYR A 282 13.80 3.03 -7.35
C TYR A 282 12.78 2.88 -8.49
N ILE A 283 12.53 1.64 -8.94
CA ILE A 283 11.65 1.37 -10.11
C ILE A 283 10.19 1.11 -9.70
N GLY A 284 9.94 0.61 -8.48
CA GLY A 284 8.60 0.30 -8.02
C GLY A 284 7.71 1.56 -7.97
N SER A 285 6.42 1.44 -8.25
CA SER A 285 5.51 2.60 -8.40
C SER A 285 5.18 3.31 -7.08
N SER A 286 5.09 2.56 -5.99
CA SER A 286 4.85 3.11 -4.66
C SER A 286 6.03 2.80 -3.73
N ILE A 287 6.15 3.55 -2.65
CA ILE A 287 7.06 3.32 -1.53
C ILE A 287 6.19 3.27 -0.28
N SER A 288 6.14 2.11 0.37
CA SER A 288 5.48 1.95 1.66
C SER A 288 6.39 2.47 2.77
N LEU A 289 5.88 3.34 3.64
CA LEU A 289 6.67 3.98 4.69
C LEU A 289 6.74 3.08 5.93
N ALA A 290 7.96 2.82 6.42
CA ALA A 290 8.26 1.93 7.53
C ALA A 290 7.95 2.54 8.93
N VAL A 291 6.71 3.00 9.13
CA VAL A 291 6.24 3.53 10.42
C VAL A 291 6.22 2.41 11.46
N GLY A 292 6.82 2.65 12.62
CA GLY A 292 6.95 1.69 13.71
C GLY A 292 8.14 0.75 13.61
N LEU A 293 9.05 1.01 12.67
CA LEU A 293 10.24 0.19 12.39
C LEU A 293 11.53 1.03 12.48
N GLU A 294 11.58 1.99 13.40
CA GLU A 294 12.64 2.98 13.56
C GLU A 294 14.03 2.33 13.65
N ASP A 295 14.19 1.35 14.53
CA ASP A 295 15.47 0.66 14.75
C ASP A 295 15.88 -0.21 13.56
N GLN A 296 14.91 -0.91 12.95
CA GLN A 296 15.16 -1.74 11.77
C GLN A 296 15.57 -0.86 10.59
N LEU A 297 14.92 0.29 10.39
CA LEU A 297 15.26 1.27 9.36
C LEU A 297 16.66 1.84 9.56
N LYS A 298 17.00 2.21 10.79
CA LYS A 298 18.34 2.67 11.14
C LYS A 298 19.40 1.63 10.80
N GLN A 299 19.15 0.36 11.14
CA GLN A 299 20.08 -0.71 10.85
C GLN A 299 20.20 -0.96 9.34
N GLU A 300 19.09 -1.08 8.62
CA GLU A 300 19.08 -1.35 7.18
C GLU A 300 19.79 -0.25 6.37
N LEU A 301 19.57 1.03 6.71
CA LEU A 301 20.29 2.14 6.07
C LEU A 301 21.80 2.02 6.23
N ARG A 302 22.26 1.66 7.44
CA ARG A 302 23.69 1.55 7.76
C ARG A 302 24.32 0.34 7.09
N THR A 303 23.70 -0.83 7.19
CA THR A 303 24.31 -2.08 6.70
C THR A 303 24.20 -2.25 5.21
N THR A 304 23.08 -1.84 4.60
CA THR A 304 22.83 -2.10 3.18
C THR A 304 23.36 -0.98 2.31
N TYR A 305 23.20 0.29 2.73
CA TYR A 305 23.56 1.45 1.91
C TYR A 305 24.73 2.27 2.47
N GLY A 306 25.23 1.95 3.67
CA GLY A 306 26.25 2.77 4.32
C GLY A 306 25.78 4.20 4.58
N LEU A 307 24.48 4.37 4.82
CA LEU A 307 23.82 5.67 5.04
C LEU A 307 23.29 5.81 6.47
N GLN A 308 23.18 7.04 6.92
CA GLN A 308 22.51 7.41 8.16
C GLN A 308 21.80 8.76 8.04
N LEU A 309 20.66 8.86 8.72
CA LEU A 309 19.95 10.12 8.93
C LEU A 309 20.45 10.78 10.22
N LYS A 310 20.87 12.04 10.15
CA LYS A 310 21.43 12.76 11.29
C LYS A 310 20.89 14.18 11.41
N VAL A 311 20.49 14.58 12.62
CA VAL A 311 20.23 15.99 12.92
C VAL A 311 21.55 16.74 13.03
N THR A 312 21.75 17.72 12.16
CA THR A 312 22.99 18.53 12.12
C THR A 312 22.79 19.96 12.61
N ALA A 313 21.56 20.44 12.66
CA ALA A 313 21.24 21.77 13.18
C ALA A 313 19.82 21.84 13.76
N ILE A 314 19.64 22.66 14.79
CA ILE A 314 18.35 22.98 15.40
C ILE A 314 18.28 24.50 15.58
N LEU A 315 17.22 25.14 15.10
CA LEU A 315 16.96 26.57 15.30
C LEU A 315 16.59 26.86 16.76
N GLN A 316 17.13 27.94 17.30
CA GLN A 316 16.76 28.42 18.64
C GLN A 316 15.55 29.35 18.63
N ASP A 317 15.31 30.06 17.52
CA ASP A 317 14.22 31.02 17.38
C ASP A 317 13.39 30.72 16.13
N GLN A 318 12.06 30.75 16.30
CA GLN A 318 11.09 30.62 15.22
C GLN A 318 11.24 31.76 14.18
N ARG A 319 11.74 32.93 14.56
CA ARG A 319 12.01 34.03 13.61
C ARG A 319 13.06 33.67 12.57
N GLU A 320 14.06 32.88 12.95
CA GLU A 320 15.07 32.36 12.01
C GLU A 320 14.43 31.40 11.00
N SER A 321 13.40 30.66 11.41
CA SER A 321 12.71 29.73 10.52
C SER A 321 11.98 30.47 9.39
N HIS A 322 11.48 31.70 9.68
CA HIS A 322 10.79 32.53 8.70
C HIS A 322 11.72 33.05 7.59
N LYS A 323 13.04 33.08 7.81
CA LYS A 323 14.04 33.47 6.80
C LYS A 323 14.31 32.37 5.76
N ILE A 324 13.99 31.11 6.07
CA ILE A 324 14.20 29.97 5.17
C ILE A 324 13.10 29.97 4.11
N PRO A 325 13.39 29.99 2.79
CA PRO A 325 12.34 29.95 1.77
C PRO A 325 11.38 28.75 1.91
N PHE A 326 10.10 28.96 1.60
CA PHE A 326 9.11 27.88 1.58
C PHE A 326 9.19 27.11 0.24
N PRO A 327 9.31 25.77 0.24
CA PRO A 327 9.72 25.03 -0.96
C PRO A 327 8.58 24.56 -1.88
N PHE A 328 7.32 24.53 -1.43
CA PHE A 328 6.26 23.81 -2.16
C PHE A 328 5.36 24.69 -3.04
N GLY A 329 5.49 26.01 -2.96
CA GLY A 329 4.61 26.95 -3.66
C GLY A 329 4.37 28.21 -2.84
N ILE A 330 3.14 28.71 -2.88
CA ILE A 330 2.73 29.86 -2.06
C ILE A 330 2.30 29.33 -0.70
N GLU A 331 3.03 29.72 0.34
CA GLU A 331 2.72 29.32 1.71
C GLU A 331 1.38 29.89 2.17
N ALA A 332 0.57 29.05 2.80
CA ALA A 332 -0.72 29.46 3.36
C ALA A 332 -0.53 30.37 4.58
N ALA A 333 -1.32 31.43 4.66
CA ALA A 333 -1.47 32.21 5.88
C ALA A 333 -2.28 31.42 6.93
N LYS A 334 -2.12 31.78 8.21
CA LYS A 334 -2.76 31.05 9.32
C LYS A 334 -4.29 30.99 9.26
N ALA A 335 -4.92 31.93 8.57
CA ALA A 335 -6.37 32.02 8.43
C ALA A 335 -6.91 31.42 7.12
N ASP A 336 -6.01 31.02 6.21
CA ASP A 336 -6.40 30.52 4.89
C ASP A 336 -7.09 29.16 5.01
N LYS A 337 -8.21 29.03 4.31
CA LYS A 337 -8.97 27.79 4.14
C LYS A 337 -8.67 27.16 2.78
N LEU A 338 -9.13 25.93 2.54
CA LEU A 338 -8.93 25.31 1.22
C LEU A 338 -9.53 26.15 0.08
N ALA A 339 -10.67 26.81 0.34
CA ALA A 339 -11.31 27.68 -0.63
C ALA A 339 -10.45 28.87 -1.08
N ASP A 340 -9.52 29.32 -0.23
CA ASP A 340 -8.62 30.43 -0.53
C ASP A 340 -7.40 29.99 -1.36
N LEU A 341 -7.05 28.70 -1.29
CA LEU A 341 -5.84 28.14 -1.88
C LEU A 341 -6.08 27.39 -3.19
N VAL A 342 -7.30 26.90 -3.41
CA VAL A 342 -7.68 26.12 -4.58
C VAL A 342 -8.23 27.03 -5.67
N SER A 343 -7.72 26.89 -6.89
CA SER A 343 -8.21 27.61 -8.08
C SER A 343 -8.29 26.68 -9.29
N SER A 344 -8.56 27.22 -10.48
CA SER A 344 -8.49 26.45 -11.72
C SER A 344 -7.08 25.90 -11.97
N THR A 345 -6.04 26.67 -11.65
CA THR A 345 -4.64 26.35 -11.92
C THR A 345 -3.88 25.81 -10.71
N HIS A 346 -4.37 26.04 -9.49
CA HIS A 346 -3.71 25.64 -8.25
C HIS A 346 -4.55 24.68 -7.42
N GLY A 347 -3.89 23.74 -6.74
CA GLY A 347 -4.48 22.96 -5.66
C GLY A 347 -3.85 23.33 -4.32
N ALA A 348 -4.38 22.75 -3.25
CA ALA A 348 -3.93 23.01 -1.90
C ALA A 348 -3.22 21.79 -1.32
N LEU A 349 -2.15 22.01 -0.58
CA LEU A 349 -1.58 21.05 0.37
C LEU A 349 -2.13 21.33 1.76
N TYR A 350 -2.38 20.28 2.52
CA TYR A 350 -2.82 20.38 3.91
C TYR A 350 -2.16 19.31 4.78
N VAL A 351 -2.20 19.54 6.09
CA VAL A 351 -1.90 18.55 7.12
C VAL A 351 -3.13 18.34 7.98
N VAL A 352 -3.53 17.09 8.18
CA VAL A 352 -4.53 16.70 9.17
C VAL A 352 -3.77 16.20 10.41
N CYS A 353 -4.03 16.79 11.58
CA CYS A 353 -3.30 16.44 12.80
C CYS A 353 -4.10 16.55 14.10
N ASP A 354 -3.69 15.78 15.10
CA ASP A 354 -4.07 15.91 16.50
C ASP A 354 -2.85 15.71 17.42
N ASP A 355 -3.09 15.35 18.68
CA ASP A 355 -2.06 15.00 19.67
C ASP A 355 -1.32 13.69 19.33
N LYS A 356 -1.92 12.82 18.50
CA LYS A 356 -1.42 11.48 18.18
C LYS A 356 -0.89 11.34 16.77
N ILE A 357 -1.50 12.00 15.78
CA ILE A 357 -1.21 11.79 14.36
C ILE A 357 -0.87 13.08 13.59
N MET A 358 -0.12 12.90 12.51
CA MET A 358 0.01 13.85 11.41
C MET A 358 -0.13 13.11 10.07
N TYR A 359 -0.86 13.71 9.15
CA TYR A 359 -1.09 13.19 7.80
C TYR A 359 -1.00 14.34 6.81
N GLY A 360 -0.13 14.21 5.81
CA GLY A 360 -0.07 15.14 4.69
C GLY A 360 -1.01 14.70 3.58
N GLY A 361 -1.66 15.65 2.91
CA GLY A 361 -2.48 15.38 1.75
C GLY A 361 -2.61 16.59 0.82
N GLN A 362 -3.24 16.37 -0.33
CA GLN A 362 -3.61 17.42 -1.28
C GLN A 362 -5.13 17.51 -1.49
N SER A 363 -5.61 18.66 -1.97
CA SER A 363 -6.95 18.83 -2.52
C SER A 363 -6.93 19.68 -3.79
N VAL A 364 -7.76 19.31 -4.75
CA VAL A 364 -8.15 20.17 -5.89
C VAL A 364 -9.57 20.71 -5.76
N SER A 365 -10.24 20.38 -4.66
CA SER A 365 -11.57 20.87 -4.29
C SER A 365 -11.44 21.93 -3.19
N ALA A 366 -12.17 23.03 -3.36
CA ALA A 366 -12.30 24.07 -2.35
C ALA A 366 -13.17 23.64 -1.15
N ASP A 367 -13.94 22.56 -1.29
CA ASP A 367 -14.88 22.08 -0.28
C ASP A 367 -14.19 21.15 0.74
N GLU A 368 -13.92 21.68 1.93
CA GLU A 368 -13.36 20.92 3.07
C GLU A 368 -14.27 19.78 3.52
N SER A 369 -15.60 19.92 3.38
CA SER A 369 -16.56 18.88 3.78
C SER A 369 -16.51 17.64 2.86
N SER A 370 -15.86 17.77 1.71
CA SER A 370 -15.59 16.67 0.79
C SER A 370 -14.38 15.82 1.18
N LEU A 371 -13.57 16.25 2.14
CA LEU A 371 -12.36 15.54 2.56
C LEU A 371 -12.61 14.67 3.79
N HIS A 372 -12.08 13.44 3.72
CA HIS A 372 -12.00 12.51 4.86
C HIS A 372 -13.36 12.33 5.56
N ARG A 373 -14.41 12.09 4.77
CA ARG A 373 -15.75 11.80 5.27
C ARG A 373 -15.73 10.46 5.97
N LEU A 374 -16.54 10.28 7.02
CA LEU A 374 -16.54 9.04 7.82
C LEU A 374 -16.71 7.74 7.01
N LEU A 375 -17.39 7.82 5.87
CA LEU A 375 -17.63 6.70 4.95
C LEU A 375 -16.49 6.44 3.95
N ASP A 376 -15.56 7.38 3.81
CA ASP A 376 -14.42 7.24 2.91
C ASP A 376 -13.50 6.12 3.41
N ARG A 377 -12.82 5.48 2.46
CA ARG A 377 -11.86 4.39 2.74
C ARG A 377 -10.43 4.88 2.94
N ASP A 378 -10.23 6.20 3.09
CA ASP A 378 -8.90 6.79 3.28
C ASP A 378 -8.39 6.64 4.72
N THR A 379 -7.09 6.87 4.91
CA THR A 379 -6.40 6.71 6.19
C THR A 379 -7.00 7.55 7.32
N ILE A 380 -7.36 8.82 7.06
CA ILE A 380 -7.91 9.70 8.08
C ILE A 380 -9.31 9.26 8.46
N SER A 381 -10.14 8.89 7.49
CA SER A 381 -11.50 8.43 7.75
C SER A 381 -11.51 7.14 8.57
N ASN A 382 -10.60 6.20 8.25
CA ASN A 382 -10.39 5.01 9.07
C ASN A 382 -9.90 5.37 10.48
N TYR A 383 -8.97 6.32 10.62
CA TYR A 383 -8.51 6.80 11.92
C TYR A 383 -9.66 7.41 12.76
N LYS A 384 -10.47 8.30 12.16
CA LYS A 384 -11.65 8.89 12.80
C LYS A 384 -12.64 7.81 13.26
N ARG A 385 -12.91 6.81 12.39
CA ARG A 385 -13.85 5.72 12.65
C ARG A 385 -13.38 4.80 13.79
N MET A 386 -12.11 4.43 13.77
CA MET A 386 -11.55 3.45 14.70
C MET A 386 -11.17 4.05 16.05
N PHE A 387 -10.74 5.32 16.07
CA PHE A 387 -10.12 5.92 17.27
C PHE A 387 -10.86 7.17 17.78
N GLY A 388 -11.97 7.55 17.14
CA GLY A 388 -12.83 8.63 17.62
C GLY A 388 -12.18 10.02 17.63
N GLY A 389 -11.06 10.19 16.94
CA GLY A 389 -10.33 11.46 16.87
C GLY A 389 -11.08 12.52 16.08
N ASN A 390 -10.91 13.79 16.45
CA ASN A 390 -11.34 14.94 15.66
C ASN A 390 -10.12 15.74 15.16
N PRO A 391 -9.29 15.12 14.30
CA PRO A 391 -8.07 15.75 13.84
C PRO A 391 -8.38 16.99 13.03
N LYS A 392 -7.55 18.01 13.19
CA LYS A 392 -7.72 19.33 12.58
C LYS A 392 -6.98 19.39 11.27
N LEU A 393 -7.67 19.88 10.24
CA LEU A 393 -7.08 20.21 8.97
C LEU A 393 -6.42 21.60 9.07
N VAL A 394 -5.15 21.66 8.70
CA VAL A 394 -4.34 22.88 8.65
C VAL A 394 -3.83 23.01 7.22
N THR A 395 -4.14 24.13 6.57
CA THR A 395 -3.66 24.43 5.23
C THR A 395 -2.16 24.73 5.24
N ILE A 396 -1.45 24.28 4.20
CA ILE A 396 0.00 24.37 4.11
C ILE A 396 0.44 25.29 2.98
N ALA A 397 -0.10 25.07 1.77
CA ALA A 397 0.31 25.83 0.60
C ALA A 397 -0.71 25.75 -0.53
N SER A 398 -0.72 26.78 -1.37
CA SER A 398 -1.25 26.72 -2.74
C SER A 398 -0.13 26.35 -3.71
N VAL A 399 -0.37 25.35 -4.55
CA VAL A 399 0.63 24.76 -5.44
C VAL A 399 0.05 24.65 -6.85
N PRO A 400 0.80 25.01 -7.91
CA PRO A 400 0.38 24.75 -9.28
C PRO A 400 0.04 23.28 -9.49
N LYS A 401 -1.08 22.98 -10.16
CA LYS A 401 -1.48 21.59 -10.41
C LYS A 401 -0.49 20.90 -11.36
N GLY A 402 -0.07 21.61 -12.41
CA GLY A 402 0.61 20.99 -13.55
C GLY A 402 -0.32 20.08 -14.35
N ALA A 403 0.20 19.44 -15.40
CA ALA A 403 -0.59 18.52 -16.23
C ALA A 403 -1.09 17.34 -15.38
N ARG A 404 -2.40 17.06 -15.39
CA ARG A 404 -3.03 15.98 -14.60
C ARG A 404 -2.69 16.01 -13.09
N SER A 405 -2.49 17.21 -12.54
CA SER A 405 -2.11 17.44 -11.15
C SER A 405 -0.75 16.87 -10.74
N GLN A 406 0.18 16.67 -11.69
CA GLN A 406 1.47 16.04 -11.42
C GLN A 406 2.36 16.85 -10.47
N ASP A 407 2.38 18.18 -10.58
CA ASP A 407 3.20 19.03 -9.70
C ASP A 407 2.65 19.03 -8.27
N LEU A 408 1.33 19.05 -8.11
CA LEU A 408 0.68 18.95 -6.81
C LEU A 408 0.95 17.59 -6.13
N LYS A 409 0.80 16.48 -6.87
CA LYS A 409 1.13 15.12 -6.39
C LYS A 409 2.60 14.99 -6.00
N LYS A 410 3.48 15.65 -6.75
CA LYS A 410 4.91 15.68 -6.47
C LYS A 410 5.18 16.34 -5.13
N MET A 411 4.59 17.53 -4.89
CA MET A 411 4.76 18.23 -3.61
C MET A 411 4.10 17.48 -2.44
N GLU A 412 2.95 16.83 -2.66
CA GLU A 412 2.33 15.93 -1.68
C GLU A 412 3.28 14.79 -1.28
N SER A 413 3.96 14.17 -2.25
CA SER A 413 4.94 13.12 -1.98
C SER A 413 6.15 13.61 -1.18
N HIS A 414 6.60 14.85 -1.40
CA HIS A 414 7.63 15.50 -0.57
C HIS A 414 7.13 15.80 0.84
N LEU A 415 5.88 16.25 0.99
CA LEU A 415 5.24 16.47 2.28
C LEU A 415 5.15 15.16 3.09
N HIS A 416 4.79 14.05 2.46
CA HIS A 416 4.76 12.73 3.14
C HIS A 416 6.12 12.38 3.76
N VAL A 417 7.21 12.53 3.00
CA VAL A 417 8.56 12.23 3.50
C VAL A 417 8.98 13.22 4.58
N ALA A 418 8.62 14.50 4.47
CA ALA A 418 8.93 15.49 5.49
C ALA A 418 8.24 15.20 6.84
N LEU A 419 6.97 14.80 6.82
CA LEU A 419 6.24 14.39 8.02
C LEU A 419 6.78 13.08 8.58
N TYR A 420 7.18 12.14 7.71
CA TYR A 420 7.82 10.91 8.11
C TYR A 420 9.16 11.16 8.83
N LEU A 421 10.00 12.08 8.33
CA LEU A 421 11.20 12.53 9.03
C LEU A 421 10.88 13.16 10.39
N ALA A 422 9.86 14.02 10.46
CA ALA A 422 9.43 14.62 11.72
C ALA A 422 9.01 13.56 12.75
N TYR A 423 8.35 12.50 12.30
CA TYR A 423 8.00 11.33 13.11
C TYR A 423 9.26 10.60 13.64
N LEU A 424 10.19 10.21 12.75
CA LEU A 424 11.42 9.47 13.08
C LEU A 424 12.30 10.17 14.12
N PHE A 425 12.34 11.50 14.08
CA PHE A 425 13.13 12.31 15.02
C PHE A 425 12.34 12.84 16.22
N ARG A 426 11.08 12.42 16.36
CA ARG A 426 10.17 12.90 17.42
C ARG A 426 10.19 14.43 17.50
N LEU A 427 9.91 15.07 16.38
CA LEU A 427 9.75 16.53 16.31
C LEU A 427 8.37 16.92 16.84
N ARG A 428 8.26 18.13 17.39
CA ARG A 428 6.99 18.65 17.92
C ARG A 428 6.09 19.06 16.76
N ASN A 429 4.77 18.93 16.92
CA ASN A 429 3.80 19.37 15.91
C ASN A 429 3.76 20.91 15.81
N PRO A 430 4.22 21.54 14.71
CA PRO A 430 4.22 23.00 14.60
C PRO A 430 2.88 23.56 14.06
N PHE A 431 1.97 22.70 13.59
CA PHE A 431 0.84 23.11 12.75
C PHE A 431 -0.37 23.60 13.54
N HIS A 432 -0.53 23.17 14.79
CA HIS A 432 -1.69 23.54 15.60
C HIS A 432 -1.29 23.84 17.04
N GLN A 433 -1.73 24.98 17.57
CA GLN A 433 -1.31 25.50 18.88
C GLN A 433 -1.54 24.49 20.02
N ASN A 434 -2.70 23.83 20.03
CA ASN A 434 -3.04 22.85 21.07
C ASN A 434 -2.19 21.58 21.02
N TYR A 435 -1.49 21.32 19.90
CA TYR A 435 -0.74 20.09 19.69
C TYR A 435 0.78 20.30 19.74
N GLN A 436 1.25 21.53 19.98
CA GLN A 436 2.68 21.89 19.95
C GLN A 436 3.56 21.15 20.96
N ILE A 437 2.97 20.60 22.02
CA ILE A 437 3.71 19.82 23.03
C ILE A 437 3.86 18.34 22.65
N TYR A 438 3.08 17.86 21.68
CA TYR A 438 3.06 16.44 21.31
C TYR A 438 3.99 16.13 20.14
N HIS A 439 4.27 14.83 19.99
CA HIS A 439 5.16 14.26 18.98
C HIS A 439 4.39 13.23 18.14
N PRO A 440 3.58 13.66 17.16
CA PRO A 440 2.64 12.77 16.48
C PRO A 440 3.35 11.68 15.68
N TYR A 441 2.63 10.59 15.40
CA TYR A 441 2.99 9.60 14.39
C TYR A 441 2.64 10.10 13.00
N SER A 442 3.51 9.84 12.02
CA SER A 442 3.14 9.99 10.61
C SER A 442 2.29 8.80 10.19
N ILE A 443 1.08 9.04 9.71
CA ILE A 443 0.18 7.97 9.26
C ILE A 443 0.03 7.89 7.74
N ASN A 444 0.81 8.68 6.99
CA ASN A 444 0.99 8.44 5.56
C ASN A 444 1.58 7.03 5.36
N LYS A 445 0.83 6.15 4.70
CA LYS A 445 1.21 4.73 4.51
C LYS A 445 2.15 4.54 3.33
N GLU A 446 1.97 5.35 2.29
CA GLU A 446 2.70 5.24 1.05
C GLU A 446 2.97 6.60 0.40
N THR A 447 3.96 6.62 -0.48
CA THR A 447 4.29 7.75 -1.35
C THR A 447 4.66 7.22 -2.74
N ASN A 448 4.72 8.08 -3.74
CA ASN A 448 5.01 7.66 -5.12
C ASN A 448 6.49 7.92 -5.47
N SER A 449 7.19 6.88 -5.91
CA SER A 449 8.62 6.97 -6.24
C SER A 449 8.92 7.86 -7.43
N SER A 450 8.00 7.99 -8.39
CA SER A 450 8.19 8.79 -9.60
C SER A 450 8.27 10.29 -9.31
N ASN A 451 7.85 10.69 -8.11
CA ASN A 451 7.84 12.08 -7.69
C ASN A 451 9.18 12.54 -7.09
N PHE A 452 10.15 11.63 -6.94
CA PHE A 452 11.47 11.96 -6.42
C PHE A 452 12.50 12.12 -7.54
N GLY A 453 12.89 13.38 -7.80
CA GLY A 453 14.02 13.78 -8.62
C GLY A 453 15.17 14.41 -7.84
N THR A 454 16.16 14.94 -8.55
CA THR A 454 17.43 15.48 -8.01
C THR A 454 17.30 16.59 -6.97
N LEU A 455 16.22 17.38 -7.01
CA LEU A 455 15.98 18.48 -6.06
C LEU A 455 15.12 18.07 -4.85
N SER A 456 14.61 16.83 -4.83
CA SER A 456 13.59 16.42 -3.84
C SER A 456 14.09 16.49 -2.41
N TRP A 457 15.30 15.98 -2.16
CA TRP A 457 15.89 16.02 -0.82
C TRP A 457 16.02 17.45 -0.31
N ASN A 458 16.47 18.36 -1.18
CA ASN A 458 16.61 19.77 -0.84
C ASN A 458 15.26 20.41 -0.45
N MET A 459 14.21 20.15 -1.22
CA MET A 459 12.86 20.66 -0.94
C MET A 459 12.29 20.09 0.37
N ILE A 460 12.45 18.78 0.59
CA ILE A 460 12.04 18.11 1.83
C ILE A 460 12.78 18.72 3.03
N GLN A 461 14.10 18.84 2.96
CA GLN A 461 14.94 19.38 4.02
C GLN A 461 14.64 20.85 4.31
N GLN A 462 14.38 21.67 3.28
CA GLN A 462 13.95 23.06 3.46
C GLN A 462 12.62 23.14 4.21
N PHE A 463 11.64 22.32 3.85
CA PHE A 463 10.35 22.29 4.54
C PHE A 463 10.52 21.89 6.01
N VAL A 464 11.28 20.83 6.28
CA VAL A 464 11.54 20.37 7.66
C VAL A 464 12.24 21.45 8.46
N PHE A 465 13.24 22.11 7.89
CA PHE A 465 14.00 23.15 8.58
C PHE A 465 13.16 24.40 8.85
N ARG A 466 12.32 24.82 7.90
CA ARG A 466 11.39 25.95 8.06
C ARG A 466 10.28 25.67 9.08
N LYS A 467 9.64 24.50 9.01
CA LYS A 467 8.43 24.19 9.80
C LYS A 467 8.74 23.57 11.16
N PHE A 468 9.72 22.68 11.24
CA PHE A 468 10.08 21.99 12.48
C PHE A 468 11.35 22.55 13.14
N GLY A 469 12.08 23.44 12.46
CA GLY A 469 13.28 24.07 13.00
C GLY A 469 14.49 23.14 13.06
N VAL A 470 14.46 22.01 12.34
CA VAL A 470 15.51 20.99 12.39
C VAL A 470 16.08 20.73 11.00
N LYS A 471 17.42 20.74 10.89
CA LYS A 471 18.13 20.30 9.69
C LYS A 471 18.56 18.85 9.87
N ILE A 472 18.09 18.00 8.96
CA ILE A 472 18.42 16.58 8.90
C ILE A 472 19.24 16.36 7.64
N GLU A 473 20.36 15.64 7.75
CA GLU A 473 21.21 15.25 6.64
C GLU A 473 21.22 13.73 6.46
N LEU A 474 21.24 13.29 5.21
CA LEU A 474 21.58 11.94 4.81
C LEU A 474 23.10 11.92 4.60
N CYS A 475 23.82 11.20 5.45
CA CYS A 475 25.28 11.13 5.41
C CYS A 475 25.73 9.68 5.25
N HIS A 476 26.94 9.49 4.72
CA HIS A 476 27.61 8.20 4.85
C HIS A 476 27.98 7.92 6.32
N VAL A 477 28.00 6.64 6.68
CA VAL A 477 28.37 6.16 8.01
C VAL A 477 29.88 6.19 8.19
#